data_AF-A0A833SVR2-F1
#
_entry.id   AF-A0A833SVR2-F1
#
_cell.length_a   1.000
_cell.length_b   1.000
_cell.length_c   1.000
_cell.angle_alpha   90.00
_cell.angle_beta   90.00
_cell.angle_gamma   90.00
#
_symmetry.space_group_name_H-M   'P 1'
#
loop_
_entity.id
_entity.type
_entity.pdbx_description
1 polymer ?
#
loop_
_entity_poly.entity_id
_entity_poly.type
_entity_poly.pdbx_seq_one_letter_code
_entity_poly.pdbx_strand_id
1 'polypeptide(L)'
;MHNSAKYTPGQLLMPESKHNETTVYGNSKLYNLLFAFELGRRLESTGISNITSVACHPGATDSSLLSTAGSQDIFLKRWLYNFMNATLTQSTAMGALPTLYATVAPDVRNGDFYGPRGLASMRGYPSLQEPAEIARSCEAAADVWNTTENLLGFKFKVE
;
A
#
# COMPACT_ATOMS: atom_id res chain seq x y z
N MET A 1 6.28 2.28 -3.40
CA MET A 1 6.97 2.15 -2.10
C MET A 1 7.05 0.71 -1.58
N HIS A 2 6.12 -0.19 -1.91
CA HIS A 2 6.22 -1.60 -1.49
C HIS A 2 7.31 -2.40 -2.25
N ASN A 3 7.79 -1.93 -3.41
CA ASN A 3 8.82 -2.62 -4.21
C ASN A 3 10.18 -2.82 -3.51
N SER A 4 10.48 -2.06 -2.45
CA SER A 4 11.71 -2.20 -1.66
C SER A 4 11.48 -2.84 -0.28
N ALA A 5 10.24 -3.27 0.00
CA ALA A 5 9.90 -3.88 1.27
C ALA A 5 10.59 -5.24 1.43
N LYS A 6 10.97 -5.56 2.66
CA LYS A 6 11.53 -6.86 3.02
C LYS A 6 10.49 -7.61 3.83
N TYR A 7 9.88 -8.61 3.21
CA TYR A 7 9.00 -9.55 3.89
C TYR A 7 9.85 -10.52 4.73
N THR A 8 9.46 -10.74 5.98
CA THR A 8 10.04 -11.75 6.87
C THR A 8 8.89 -12.56 7.45
N PRO A 9 8.83 -13.89 7.20
CA PRO A 9 7.74 -14.73 7.67
C PRO A 9 7.51 -14.63 9.18
N GLY A 10 6.25 -14.56 9.60
CA GLY A 10 5.83 -14.46 11.00
C GLY A 10 6.17 -13.12 11.67
N GLN A 11 6.69 -12.14 10.93
CA GLN A 11 7.20 -10.89 11.49
C GLN A 11 6.56 -9.64 10.84
N LEU A 12 5.44 -9.21 11.42
CA LEU A 12 4.80 -7.94 11.05
C LEU A 12 5.43 -6.72 11.75
N LEU A 13 6.02 -6.92 12.93
CA LEU A 13 6.60 -5.85 13.74
C LEU A 13 8.13 -5.91 13.67
N MET A 14 8.74 -4.76 13.37
CA MET A 14 10.20 -4.61 13.42
C MET A 14 10.63 -4.32 14.86
N PRO A 15 11.69 -4.98 15.37
CA PRO A 15 12.25 -4.66 16.68
C PRO A 15 12.73 -3.21 16.71
N GLU A 16 12.59 -2.54 17.85
CA GLU A 16 13.04 -1.17 18.05
C GLU A 16 14.53 -1.00 17.68
N SER A 17 15.36 -1.99 17.98
CA SER A 17 16.80 -2.00 17.67
C SER A 17 17.15 -1.98 16.19
N LYS A 18 16.19 -2.27 15.30
CA LYS A 18 16.36 -2.23 13.84
C LYS A 18 15.44 -1.20 13.18
N HIS A 19 14.75 -0.36 13.96
CA HIS A 19 13.69 0.52 13.49
C HIS A 19 14.22 1.56 12.49
N ASN A 20 13.77 1.43 11.24
CA ASN A 20 13.98 2.41 10.19
C ASN A 20 12.62 2.79 9.61
N GLU A 21 12.21 4.04 9.79
CA GLU A 21 10.86 4.52 9.48
C GLU A 21 10.44 4.26 8.03
N THR A 22 11.35 4.48 7.08
CA THR A 22 11.06 4.25 5.66
C THR A 22 10.84 2.77 5.37
N THR A 23 11.67 1.90 5.96
CA THR A 23 11.51 0.44 5.82
C THR A 23 10.22 -0.04 6.48
N VAL A 24 9.94 0.41 7.70
CA VAL A 24 8.71 0.05 8.44
C VAL A 24 7.48 0.49 7.65
N TYR A 25 7.48 1.71 7.12
CA TYR A 25 6.40 2.20 6.28
C TYR A 25 6.25 1.36 5.01
N GLY A 26 7.35 1.12 4.28
CA GLY A 26 7.35 0.28 3.07
C GLY A 26 6.80 -1.13 3.32
N ASN A 27 7.21 -1.76 4.42
CA ASN A 27 6.71 -3.06 4.87
C ASN A 27 5.22 -3.02 5.19
N SER A 28 4.74 -2.03 5.94
CA SER A 28 3.29 -1.90 6.22
C SER A 28 2.46 -1.75 4.95
N LYS A 29 2.97 -1.03 3.92
CA LYS A 29 2.29 -0.93 2.63
C LYS A 29 2.31 -2.23 1.84
N LEU A 30 3.38 -3.02 1.92
CA LEU A 30 3.38 -4.38 1.37
C LEU A 30 2.34 -5.26 2.09
N TYR A 31 2.29 -5.19 3.42
CA TYR A 31 1.35 -5.99 4.21
C TYR A 31 -0.11 -5.64 3.91
N ASN A 32 -0.42 -4.37 3.64
CA ASN A 32 -1.75 -3.99 3.16
C ASN A 32 -2.13 -4.68 1.84
N LEU A 33 -1.20 -4.80 0.88
CA LEU A 33 -1.46 -5.50 -0.39
C LEU A 33 -1.70 -6.99 -0.16
N LEU A 34 -0.80 -7.63 0.60
CA LEU A 34 -0.90 -9.04 0.96
C LEU A 34 -2.23 -9.34 1.66
N PHE A 35 -2.63 -8.49 2.62
CA PHE A 35 -3.90 -8.61 3.34
C PHE A 35 -5.10 -8.43 2.41
N ALA A 36 -5.10 -7.40 1.55
CA ALA A 36 -6.21 -7.16 0.61
C ALA A 36 -6.40 -8.35 -0.34
N PHE A 37 -5.32 -8.90 -0.89
CA PHE A 37 -5.41 -10.04 -1.80
C PHE A 37 -5.83 -11.33 -1.09
N GLU A 38 -5.39 -11.55 0.16
CA GLU A 38 -5.84 -12.69 0.96
C GLU A 38 -7.31 -12.59 1.35
N LEU A 39 -7.79 -11.39 1.72
CA LEU A 39 -9.22 -11.16 1.95
C LEU A 39 -10.01 -11.52 0.68
N GLY A 40 -9.55 -11.07 -0.48
CA GLY A 40 -10.18 -11.38 -1.77
C GLY A 40 -10.30 -12.88 -2.02
N ARG A 41 -9.20 -13.64 -1.85
CA ARG A 41 -9.21 -15.11 -2.01
C ARG A 41 -10.12 -15.81 -1.02
N ARG A 42 -10.14 -15.34 0.24
CA ARG A 42 -10.97 -15.94 1.29
C ARG A 42 -12.45 -15.74 1.00
N LEU A 43 -12.87 -14.54 0.60
CA LEU A 43 -14.24 -14.27 0.18
C LEU A 43 -14.66 -15.17 -1.00
N GLU A 44 -13.83 -15.25 -2.04
CA GLU A 44 -14.08 -16.13 -3.20
C GLU A 44 -14.22 -17.60 -2.79
N SER A 45 -13.36 -18.08 -1.88
CA SER A 45 -13.40 -19.47 -1.41
C SER A 45 -14.71 -19.85 -0.70
N THR A 46 -15.45 -18.85 -0.19
CA THR A 46 -16.77 -19.04 0.44
C THR A 46 -17.94 -18.90 -0.54
N GLY A 47 -17.66 -18.60 -1.81
CA GLY A 47 -18.69 -18.37 -2.84
C GLY A 47 -19.28 -16.95 -2.85
N ILE A 48 -18.78 -16.04 -1.99
CA ILE A 48 -19.17 -14.63 -2.02
C ILE A 48 -18.55 -13.98 -3.26
N SER A 49 -19.40 -13.56 -4.19
CA SER A 49 -19.01 -12.93 -5.46
C SER A 49 -19.46 -11.47 -5.59
N ASN A 50 -20.26 -10.98 -4.64
CA ASN A 50 -20.77 -9.60 -4.60
C ASN A 50 -19.91 -8.67 -3.72
N ILE A 51 -18.80 -9.15 -3.17
CA ILE A 51 -17.83 -8.37 -2.40
C ILE A 51 -16.46 -8.56 -3.04
N THR A 52 -15.79 -7.46 -3.34
CA THR A 52 -14.42 -7.45 -3.86
C THR A 52 -13.48 -6.78 -2.87
N SER A 53 -12.30 -7.36 -2.68
CA SER A 53 -11.20 -6.76 -1.95
C SER A 53 -10.16 -6.23 -2.92
N VAL A 54 -9.90 -4.93 -2.87
CA VAL A 54 -9.11 -4.20 -3.87
C VAL A 54 -8.16 -3.28 -3.14
N ALA A 55 -6.92 -3.17 -3.65
CA ALA A 55 -5.95 -2.25 -3.11
C ALA A 55 -5.82 -1.01 -4.01
N CYS A 56 -5.47 0.14 -3.43
CA CYS A 56 -5.10 1.31 -4.21
C CYS A 56 -4.05 2.16 -3.49
N HIS A 57 -3.40 3.04 -4.24
CA HIS A 57 -2.52 4.06 -3.65
C HIS A 57 -2.69 5.42 -4.33
N PRO A 58 -2.50 6.53 -3.60
CA PRO A 58 -2.76 7.87 -4.10
C PRO A 58 -1.58 8.46 -4.91
N GLY A 59 -0.55 7.66 -5.20
CA GLY A 59 0.74 8.17 -5.68
C GLY A 59 1.54 8.88 -4.59
N ALA A 60 2.38 9.84 -5.00
CA ALA A 60 3.00 10.79 -4.10
C ALA A 60 2.03 11.97 -3.93
N THR A 61 1.41 12.10 -2.75
CA THR A 61 0.59 13.27 -2.41
C THR A 61 1.40 14.24 -1.56
N ASP A 62 1.11 15.52 -1.71
CA ASP A 62 1.76 16.62 -0.97
C ASP A 62 1.31 16.68 0.50
N SER A 63 1.11 15.51 1.12
CA SER A 63 0.66 15.34 2.48
C SER A 63 1.77 14.69 3.29
N SER A 64 2.58 15.54 3.94
CA SER A 64 3.16 15.35 5.29
C SER A 64 3.97 14.08 5.63
N LEU A 65 4.18 13.13 4.73
CA LEU A 65 4.95 11.91 5.02
C LEU A 65 6.46 12.16 5.01
N LEU A 66 6.90 13.28 4.43
CA LEU A 66 8.27 13.76 4.46
C LEU A 66 8.52 14.91 5.46
N SER A 67 7.48 15.47 6.09
CA SER A 67 7.65 16.60 7.02
C SER A 67 8.23 16.19 8.37
N THR A 68 8.23 14.90 8.71
CA THR A 68 8.70 14.40 10.01
C THR A 68 10.13 13.86 9.97
N ALA A 69 10.71 13.66 8.78
CA ALA A 69 12.07 13.16 8.62
C ALA A 69 13.10 14.30 8.66
N GLY A 70 13.43 14.77 9.86
CA GLY A 70 14.63 15.55 10.11
C GLY A 70 14.41 17.05 10.27
N SER A 71 14.16 17.47 11.51
CA SER A 71 14.76 18.71 11.99
C SER A 71 16.29 18.61 11.82
N GLN A 72 16.89 19.68 11.31
CA GLN A 72 18.33 20.00 11.19
C GLN A 72 18.89 19.97 9.75
N ASP A 73 19.10 21.21 9.27
CA ASP A 73 20.00 21.71 8.24
C ASP A 73 20.07 21.07 6.84
N ILE A 74 19.77 21.92 5.84
CA ILE A 74 20.55 22.25 4.62
C ILE A 74 19.54 22.88 3.64
N PHE A 75 19.66 24.19 3.39
CA PHE A 75 18.82 24.95 2.44
C PHE A 75 18.70 24.28 1.05
N LEU A 76 19.75 23.58 0.60
CA LEU A 76 19.78 22.85 -0.66
C LEU A 76 18.89 21.59 -0.65
N LYS A 77 18.76 20.89 0.49
CA LYS A 77 17.82 19.79 0.67
C LYS A 77 16.38 20.28 0.67
N ARG A 78 16.12 21.46 1.24
CA ARG A 78 14.79 22.09 1.23
C ARG A 78 14.38 22.54 -0.18
N TRP A 79 15.30 23.05 -0.98
CA TRP A 79 15.02 23.43 -2.37
C TRP A 79 14.82 22.19 -3.26
N LEU A 80 15.67 21.17 -3.14
CA LEU A 80 15.49 19.90 -3.84
C LEU A 80 14.19 19.19 -3.42
N TYR A 81 13.86 19.23 -2.12
CA TYR A 81 12.60 18.73 -1.57
C TYR A 81 11.39 19.48 -2.15
N ASN A 82 11.40 20.82 -2.15
CA ASN A 82 10.32 21.61 -2.72
C ASN A 82 10.19 21.40 -4.24
N PHE A 83 11.31 21.24 -4.95
CA PHE A 83 11.32 20.94 -6.38
C PHE A 83 10.78 19.53 -6.66
N MET A 84 11.18 18.53 -5.86
CA MET A 84 10.66 17.17 -5.92
C MET A 84 9.18 17.10 -5.54
N ASN A 85 8.73 17.84 -4.53
CA ASN A 85 7.30 17.93 -4.19
C ASN A 85 6.53 18.56 -5.35
N ALA A 86 6.96 19.70 -5.88
CA ALA A 86 6.28 20.38 -6.99
C ALA A 86 6.24 19.56 -8.30
N THR A 87 7.21 18.66 -8.52
CA THR A 87 7.32 17.88 -9.78
C THR A 87 6.84 16.43 -9.68
N LEU A 88 6.90 15.83 -8.48
CA LEU A 88 6.55 14.42 -8.25
C LEU A 88 5.20 14.26 -7.55
N THR A 89 4.70 15.28 -6.83
CA THR A 89 3.42 15.17 -6.13
C THR A 89 2.25 15.61 -6.99
N GLN A 90 1.06 15.10 -6.66
CA GLN A 90 -0.20 15.54 -7.22
C GLN A 90 -1.11 16.12 -6.13
N SER A 91 -2.08 16.96 -6.54
CA SER A 91 -3.06 17.53 -5.62
C SER A 91 -3.79 16.43 -4.85
N THR A 92 -4.27 16.73 -3.64
CA THR A 92 -5.07 15.78 -2.85
C THR A 92 -6.28 15.26 -3.62
N ALA A 93 -6.91 16.11 -4.44
CA ALA A 93 -8.01 15.71 -5.32
C ALA A 93 -7.58 14.64 -6.34
N MET A 94 -6.42 14.82 -6.99
CA MET A 94 -5.87 13.81 -7.90
C MET A 94 -5.45 12.54 -7.16
N GLY A 95 -4.89 12.67 -5.95
CA GLY A 95 -4.54 11.55 -5.08
C GLY A 95 -5.74 10.74 -4.60
N ALA A 96 -6.93 11.33 -4.54
CA ALA A 96 -8.16 10.62 -4.18
C ALA A 96 -8.74 9.78 -5.33
N LEU A 97 -8.38 10.07 -6.59
CA LEU A 97 -8.96 9.40 -7.75
C LEU A 97 -8.74 7.88 -7.76
N PRO A 98 -7.56 7.31 -7.39
CA PRO A 98 -7.38 5.86 -7.37
C PRO A 98 -8.32 5.15 -6.39
N THR A 99 -8.56 5.75 -5.21
CA THR A 99 -9.52 5.20 -4.24
C THR A 99 -10.95 5.31 -4.76
N LEU A 100 -11.32 6.45 -5.35
CA LEU A 100 -12.64 6.61 -5.95
C LEU A 100 -12.86 5.57 -7.06
N TYR A 101 -11.90 5.43 -7.98
CA TYR A 101 -11.95 4.45 -9.06
C TYR A 101 -12.12 3.03 -8.53
N ALA A 102 -11.25 2.60 -7.60
CA ALA A 102 -11.31 1.27 -6.99
C ALA A 102 -12.62 0.98 -6.24
N THR A 103 -13.39 2.02 -5.88
CA THR A 103 -14.65 1.88 -5.15
C THR A 103 -15.86 1.81 -6.08
N VAL A 104 -15.88 2.58 -7.18
CA VAL A 104 -17.11 2.79 -7.97
C VAL A 104 -17.00 2.42 -9.45
N ALA A 105 -15.79 2.19 -9.98
CA ALA A 105 -15.64 1.90 -11.40
C ALA A 105 -16.17 0.48 -11.71
N PRO A 106 -16.93 0.31 -12.80
CA PRO A 106 -17.65 -0.94 -13.10
C PRO A 106 -16.73 -2.09 -13.55
N ASP A 107 -15.49 -1.78 -13.89
CA ASP A 107 -14.49 -2.71 -14.40
C ASP A 107 -13.52 -3.22 -13.32
N VAL A 108 -13.71 -2.81 -12.05
CA VAL A 108 -12.91 -3.25 -10.91
C VAL A 108 -13.19 -4.71 -10.59
N ARG A 109 -12.11 -5.48 -10.41
CA ARG A 109 -12.17 -6.92 -10.08
C ARG A 109 -11.54 -7.19 -8.72
N ASN A 110 -11.96 -8.29 -8.11
CA ASN A 110 -11.36 -8.77 -6.88
C ASN A 110 -9.85 -9.00 -7.06
N GLY A 111 -9.05 -8.53 -6.11
CA GLY A 111 -7.59 -8.63 -6.17
C GLY A 111 -6.92 -7.57 -7.05
N ASP A 112 -7.65 -6.63 -7.64
CA ASP A 112 -7.03 -5.55 -8.40
C ASP A 112 -6.21 -4.60 -7.50
N PHE A 113 -5.24 -3.94 -8.11
CA PHE A 113 -4.42 -2.92 -7.49
C PHE A 113 -4.36 -1.67 -8.38
N TYR A 114 -4.85 -0.54 -7.87
CA TYR A 114 -4.92 0.72 -8.62
C TYR A 114 -3.97 1.79 -8.11
N GLY A 115 -3.45 2.58 -9.04
CA GLY A 115 -2.58 3.70 -8.74
C GLY A 115 -2.44 4.63 -9.92
N PRO A 116 -1.76 5.77 -9.76
CA PRO A 116 -1.58 6.72 -10.86
C PRO A 116 -0.79 6.11 -12.01
N ARG A 117 -1.18 6.38 -13.25
CA ARG A 117 -0.49 5.87 -14.46
C ARG A 117 0.88 6.51 -14.74
N GLY A 118 1.09 7.75 -14.30
CA GLY A 118 2.23 8.56 -14.69
C GLY A 118 3.56 8.09 -14.10
N LEU A 119 4.57 8.95 -14.20
CA LEU A 119 5.97 8.62 -13.87
C LEU A 119 6.12 7.79 -12.59
N ALA A 120 6.62 6.55 -12.71
CA ALA A 120 6.83 5.58 -11.63
C ALA A 120 5.62 5.41 -10.68
N SER A 121 4.41 5.53 -11.23
CA SER A 121 3.14 5.48 -10.50
C SER A 121 2.97 6.58 -9.44
N MET A 122 3.68 7.69 -9.56
CA MET A 122 3.66 8.77 -8.56
C MET A 122 2.52 9.76 -8.76
N ARG A 123 2.06 9.98 -10.00
CA ARG A 123 1.04 10.99 -10.33
C ARG A 123 0.25 10.65 -11.59
N GLY A 124 -0.91 11.26 -11.76
CA GLY A 124 -1.79 11.07 -12.91
C GLY A 124 -3.08 10.32 -12.57
N TYR A 125 -3.88 10.05 -13.60
CA TYR A 125 -5.16 9.36 -13.45
C TYR A 125 -5.00 7.90 -13.04
N PRO A 126 -6.02 7.31 -12.39
CA PRO A 126 -6.02 5.91 -11.98
C PRO A 126 -5.78 4.99 -13.17
N SER A 127 -4.95 3.97 -12.97
CA SER A 127 -4.83 2.81 -13.83
C SER A 127 -4.57 1.57 -13.01
N LEU A 128 -4.89 0.41 -13.58
CA LEU A 128 -4.46 -0.86 -13.03
C LEU A 128 -2.92 -0.90 -12.95
N GLN A 129 -2.41 -1.44 -11.85
CA GLN A 129 -0.99 -1.51 -11.54
C GLN A 129 -0.58 -2.95 -11.28
N GLU A 130 0.67 -3.23 -11.63
CA GLU A 130 1.33 -4.46 -11.24
C GLU A 130 1.94 -4.29 -9.84
N PRO A 131 1.50 -5.04 -8.82
CA PRO A 131 2.12 -4.98 -7.49
C PRO A 131 3.50 -5.67 -7.52
N ALA A 132 4.35 -5.44 -6.51
CA ALA A 132 5.60 -6.17 -6.36
C ALA A 132 5.36 -7.68 -6.39
N GLU A 133 6.36 -8.43 -6.88
CA GLU A 133 6.30 -9.89 -6.98
C GLU A 133 5.91 -10.55 -5.65
N ILE A 134 6.55 -10.14 -4.55
CA ILE A 134 6.25 -10.68 -3.22
C ILE A 134 4.79 -10.44 -2.79
N ALA A 135 4.17 -9.34 -3.23
CA ALA A 135 2.77 -9.06 -2.91
C ALA A 135 1.81 -10.07 -3.57
N ARG A 136 2.27 -10.83 -4.58
CA ARG A 136 1.47 -11.85 -5.28
C ARG A 136 1.63 -13.24 -4.67
N SER A 137 2.53 -13.44 -3.69
CA SER A 137 2.70 -14.74 -3.04
C SER A 137 1.50 -15.06 -2.15
N CYS A 138 0.83 -16.17 -2.45
CA CYS A 138 -0.24 -16.71 -1.63
C CYS A 138 0.27 -17.11 -0.24
N GLU A 139 1.49 -17.65 -0.16
CA GLU A 139 2.12 -18.06 1.10
C GLU A 139 2.40 -16.86 2.00
N ALA A 140 3.00 -15.81 1.46
CA ALA A 140 3.27 -14.59 2.22
C ALA A 140 1.98 -13.91 2.70
N ALA A 141 0.94 -13.94 1.86
CA ALA A 141 -0.33 -13.33 2.20
C ALA A 141 -1.09 -14.11 3.28
N ALA A 142 -1.08 -15.45 3.20
CA ALA A 142 -1.62 -16.31 4.25
C ALA A 142 -0.86 -16.16 5.58
N ASP A 143 0.47 -16.01 5.54
CA ASP A 143 1.28 -15.74 6.73
C ASP A 143 0.96 -14.39 7.38
N VAL A 144 0.86 -13.32 6.58
CA VAL A 144 0.45 -11.98 7.05
C VAL A 144 -0.93 -12.07 7.71
N TRP A 145 -1.88 -12.78 7.10
CA TRP A 145 -3.22 -12.97 7.66
C TRP A 145 -3.19 -13.70 9.01
N ASN A 146 -2.56 -14.87 9.05
CA ASN A 146 -2.47 -15.69 10.26
C ASN A 146 -1.76 -14.94 11.38
N THR A 147 -0.70 -14.21 11.07
CA THR A 147 0.02 -13.39 12.04
C THR A 147 -0.85 -12.24 12.53
N THR A 148 -1.62 -11.59 11.65
CA THR A 148 -2.58 -10.53 12.02
C THR A 148 -3.64 -11.07 12.99
N GLU A 149 -4.24 -12.21 12.69
CA GLU A 149 -5.21 -12.87 13.57
C GLU A 149 -4.62 -13.23 14.93
N ASN A 150 -3.39 -13.75 14.96
CA ASN A 150 -2.72 -14.12 16.20
C ASN A 150 -2.40 -12.89 17.06
N LEU A 151 -1.97 -11.78 16.46
CA LEU A 151 -1.71 -10.51 17.16
C LEU A 151 -3.01 -9.89 17.71
N LEU A 152 -4.11 -10.00 16.97
CA LEU A 152 -5.40 -9.47 17.39
C LEU A 152 -6.16 -10.41 18.36
N GLY A 153 -5.75 -11.67 18.47
CA GLY A 153 -6.47 -12.69 19.23
C GLY A 153 -7.85 -13.03 18.65
N PHE A 154 -8.07 -12.76 17.36
CA PHE A 154 -9.35 -12.91 16.68
C PHE A 154 -9.18 -13.67 15.36
N LYS A 155 -10.14 -14.55 15.05
CA LYS A 155 -10.18 -15.32 13.80
C LYS A 155 -11.27 -14.78 12.90
N PHE A 156 -10.90 -14.41 11.67
CA PHE A 156 -11.86 -13.98 10.67
C PHE A 156 -12.79 -15.13 10.31
N LYS A 157 -14.08 -14.82 10.30
CA LYS A 157 -15.13 -15.72 9.85
C LYS A 157 -15.99 -14.95 8.87
N VAL A 158 -16.38 -15.64 7.81
CA VAL A 158 -17.41 -15.18 6.90
C VAL A 158 -18.67 -15.92 7.32
N GLU A 159 -19.69 -15.17 7.75
CA GLU A 159 -21.01 -15.67 8.14
C GLU A 159 -22.02 -15.46 7.01
#